data_AF-A0A0G3V1B7-F1
#
_entry.id   AF-A0A0G3V1B7-F1
#
_cell.length_a   1.000
_cell.length_b   1.000
_cell.length_c   1.000
_cell.angle_alpha   90.00
_cell.angle_beta   90.00
_cell.angle_gamma   90.00
#
_symmetry.space_group_name_H-M   'P 1'
#
loop_
_entity.id
_entity.type
_entity.pdbx_description
1 polymer ?
#
loop_
_entity_poly.entity_id
_entity_poly.type
_entity_poly.pdbx_seq_one_letter_code
_entity_poly.pdbx_strand_id
1 'polypeptide(L)'
;MVAWVLLILGIILTPITVVGVWSRNQLLDTDRYVATITPLASDPAIQKAIATSVSTNIFADNRVSDALQEKLPNSLDFLASPASTALQQATYKITLKAVEDKKFETVWIQANRVAHKSLENVLTGDGNITIQTKKGEVTIDLSPVYKEVSKKLEKTSFGVTSKIPFNLIPTDFVLARADGLVTAQGATKALNSAANILPWLIIALFAGSIAAAKDRRKGAFRVGLGLVVVSLLLAAALSLGRSGYVNAAATTSTGQAAQTSVYNITLRFLFMINRIVMLIGLVVAITAGVLGESRAAIKIRAVFSGLTNRAGSAGSEHGILGGPISNFVAGNLVLLQSIVVVIAFTAFVFISAPSPMTVVWLALITGVVEIVLLIVARSGNNSPAESAPIEVK
;
A
#
# COMPACT_ATOMS: atom_id res chain seq x y z
N MET A 1 1.67 -2.41 -35.99
CA MET A 1 2.15 -3.50 -35.12
C MET A 1 3.03 -2.99 -34.00
N VAL A 2 4.07 -2.19 -34.31
CA VAL A 2 5.00 -1.60 -33.32
C VAL A 2 4.29 -0.93 -32.13
N ALA A 3 3.30 -0.07 -32.36
CA ALA A 3 2.56 0.60 -31.28
C ALA A 3 1.89 -0.35 -30.27
N TRP A 4 1.38 -1.50 -30.74
CA TRP A 4 0.77 -2.52 -29.88
C TRP A 4 1.80 -3.29 -29.07
N VAL A 5 2.95 -3.62 -29.68
CA VAL A 5 4.05 -4.29 -28.96
C VAL A 5 4.57 -3.41 -27.83
N LEU A 6 4.83 -2.12 -28.12
CA LEU A 6 5.27 -1.15 -27.12
C LEU A 6 4.23 -0.96 -25.99
N LEU A 7 2.94 -0.93 -26.34
CA LEU A 7 1.86 -0.84 -25.37
C LEU A 7 1.85 -2.05 -24.42
N ILE A 8 1.84 -3.26 -24.98
CA ILE A 8 1.76 -4.51 -24.21
C ILE A 8 3.00 -4.65 -23.31
N LEU A 9 4.19 -4.37 -23.83
CA LEU A 9 5.41 -4.36 -23.03
C LEU A 9 5.32 -3.35 -21.89
N GLY A 10 4.92 -2.11 -22.15
CA GLY A 10 4.75 -1.09 -21.11
C GLY A 10 3.75 -1.53 -20.03
N ILE A 11 2.62 -2.12 -20.43
CA ILE A 11 1.61 -2.64 -19.50
C ILE A 11 2.20 -3.76 -18.63
N ILE A 12 2.90 -4.75 -19.21
CA ILE A 12 3.48 -5.87 -18.46
C ILE A 12 4.61 -5.42 -17.53
N LEU A 13 5.44 -4.48 -17.97
CA LEU A 13 6.54 -3.96 -17.15
C LEU A 13 6.05 -3.07 -16.00
N THR A 14 4.85 -2.47 -16.10
CA THR A 14 4.29 -1.58 -15.07
C THR A 14 4.21 -2.23 -13.69
N PRO A 15 3.51 -3.37 -13.49
CA PRO A 15 3.44 -4.02 -12.18
C PRO A 15 4.81 -4.50 -11.69
N ILE A 16 5.68 -4.98 -12.59
CA ILE A 16 7.05 -5.40 -12.26
C ILE A 16 7.84 -4.21 -11.70
N THR A 17 7.68 -3.03 -12.30
CA THR A 17 8.38 -1.81 -11.87
C THR A 17 7.81 -1.26 -10.58
N VAL A 18 6.49 -1.25 -10.42
CA VAL A 18 5.84 -0.84 -9.16
C VAL A 18 6.33 -1.69 -7.99
N VAL A 19 6.31 -3.02 -8.15
CA VAL A 19 6.82 -3.96 -7.14
C VAL A 19 8.33 -3.80 -6.97
N GLY A 20 9.10 -3.68 -8.05
CA GLY A 20 10.56 -3.54 -8.00
C GLY A 20 11.02 -2.26 -7.27
N VAL A 21 10.40 -1.12 -7.56
CA VAL A 21 10.68 0.16 -6.88
C VAL A 21 10.27 0.09 -5.41
N TRP A 22 9.11 -0.51 -5.11
CA TRP A 22 8.69 -0.72 -3.72
C TRP A 22 9.67 -1.62 -2.96
N SER A 23 10.06 -2.75 -3.54
CA SER A 23 11.03 -3.68 -2.95
C SER A 23 12.39 -3.03 -2.74
N ARG A 24 12.89 -2.26 -3.71
CA ARG A 24 14.11 -1.47 -3.56
C ARG A 24 14.01 -0.55 -2.35
N ASN A 25 12.93 0.23 -2.24
CA ASN A 25 12.76 1.17 -1.12
C ASN A 25 12.60 0.45 0.21
N GLN A 26 11.98 -0.74 0.23
CA GLN A 26 11.83 -1.52 1.45
C GLN A 26 13.13 -2.23 1.88
N LEU A 27 14.09 -2.44 0.96
CA LEU A 27 15.37 -3.13 1.24
C LEU A 27 16.56 -2.18 1.40
N LEU A 28 16.55 -1.05 0.68
CA LEU A 28 17.69 -0.14 0.53
C LEU A 28 17.40 1.29 0.99
N ASP A 29 16.23 1.55 1.57
CA ASP A 29 15.91 2.84 2.16
C ASP A 29 15.39 2.61 3.58
N THR A 30 16.31 2.74 4.54
CA THR A 30 16.01 2.56 5.96
C THR A 30 14.86 3.45 6.43
N ASP A 31 14.75 4.69 5.94
CA ASP A 31 13.68 5.61 6.38
C ASP A 31 12.33 5.17 5.85
N ARG A 32 12.26 4.75 4.58
CA ARG A 32 11.04 4.17 3.99
C ARG A 32 10.64 2.89 4.70
N TYR A 33 11.59 1.99 4.94
CA TYR A 33 11.34 0.76 5.70
C TYR A 33 10.75 1.07 7.08
N VAL A 34 11.40 1.92 7.87
CA VAL A 34 10.96 2.29 9.22
C VAL A 34 9.58 2.96 9.18
N ALA A 35 9.32 3.85 8.22
CA ALA A 35 8.00 4.45 8.06
C ALA A 35 6.90 3.42 7.76
N THR A 36 7.22 2.35 7.01
CA THR A 36 6.31 1.24 6.73
C THR A 36 5.94 0.47 7.98
N ILE A 37 6.90 0.12 8.82
CA ILE A 37 6.70 -0.76 9.98
C ILE A 37 6.34 -0.01 11.28
N THR A 38 6.51 1.30 11.35
CA THR A 38 6.23 2.10 12.56
C THR A 38 4.81 1.86 13.10
N PRO A 39 3.74 1.84 12.27
CA PRO A 39 2.38 1.61 12.76
C PRO A 39 2.17 0.25 13.45
N LEU A 40 3.03 -0.75 13.19
CA LEU A 40 2.95 -2.06 13.84
C LEU A 40 3.21 -1.97 15.34
N ALA A 41 3.99 -0.99 15.81
CA ALA A 41 4.28 -0.82 17.24
C ALA A 41 3.01 -0.53 18.06
N SER A 42 2.06 0.17 17.45
CA SER A 42 0.78 0.57 18.04
C SER A 42 -0.38 -0.38 17.70
N ASP A 43 -0.12 -1.45 16.93
CA ASP A 43 -1.17 -2.38 16.51
C ASP A 43 -1.51 -3.38 17.63
N PRO A 44 -2.77 -3.46 18.09
CA PRO A 44 -3.14 -4.35 19.19
C PRO A 44 -2.93 -5.84 18.91
N ALA A 45 -3.02 -6.27 17.65
CA ALA A 45 -2.78 -7.68 17.28
C ALA A 45 -1.28 -7.99 17.35
N ILE A 46 -0.42 -7.07 16.92
CA ILE A 46 1.04 -7.19 17.07
C ILE A 46 1.45 -7.18 18.54
N GLN A 47 0.94 -6.24 19.33
CA GLN A 47 1.22 -6.14 20.77
C GLN A 47 0.84 -7.43 21.51
N LYS A 48 -0.35 -7.96 21.25
CA LYS A 48 -0.79 -9.25 21.81
C LYS A 48 0.08 -10.40 21.34
N ALA A 49 0.44 -10.46 20.06
CA ALA A 49 1.30 -11.50 19.53
C ALA A 49 2.71 -11.48 20.16
N ILE A 50 3.29 -10.29 20.38
CA ILE A 50 4.56 -10.13 21.10
C ILE A 50 4.42 -10.64 22.54
N ALA A 51 3.39 -10.19 23.27
CA ALA A 51 3.15 -10.61 24.64
C ALA A 51 2.96 -12.14 24.74
N THR A 52 2.18 -12.74 23.83
CA THR A 52 2.01 -14.19 23.75
C THR A 52 3.34 -14.88 23.46
N SER A 53 4.08 -14.43 22.45
CA SER A 53 5.35 -15.05 22.07
C SER A 53 6.37 -15.02 23.21
N VAL A 54 6.54 -13.87 23.88
CA VAL A 54 7.44 -13.74 25.04
C VAL A 54 7.00 -14.66 26.17
N SER A 55 5.71 -14.65 26.53
CA SER A 55 5.21 -15.52 27.61
C SER A 55 5.32 -17.01 27.28
N THR A 56 5.11 -17.41 26.03
CA THR A 56 5.17 -18.82 25.64
C THR A 56 6.61 -19.29 25.53
N ASN A 57 7.51 -18.50 24.96
CA ASN A 57 8.91 -18.88 24.77
C ASN A 57 9.70 -18.96 26.08
N ILE A 58 9.44 -18.06 27.04
CA ILE A 58 10.08 -18.12 28.37
C ILE A 58 9.67 -19.39 29.13
N PHE A 59 8.41 -19.82 28.97
CA PHE A 59 7.82 -20.96 29.66
C PHE A 59 7.76 -22.22 28.80
N ALA A 60 8.42 -22.21 27.65
CA ALA A 60 8.49 -23.35 26.73
C ALA A 60 9.22 -24.52 27.39
N ASP A 61 8.92 -25.73 26.90
CA ASP A 61 9.58 -26.99 27.29
C ASP A 61 9.62 -27.23 28.81
N ASN A 62 8.58 -26.80 29.54
CA ASN A 62 8.46 -26.91 31.00
C ASN A 62 9.61 -26.30 31.81
N ARG A 63 10.53 -25.54 31.19
CA ARG A 63 11.77 -25.05 31.84
C ARG A 63 11.54 -24.35 33.17
N VAL A 64 10.49 -23.53 33.25
CA VAL A 64 10.14 -22.80 34.48
C VAL A 64 9.45 -23.72 35.50
N SER A 65 8.63 -24.67 35.05
CA SER A 65 8.02 -25.66 35.93
C SER A 65 9.07 -26.56 36.56
N ASP A 66 10.02 -27.06 35.77
CA ASP A 66 11.09 -27.94 36.22
C ASP A 66 12.02 -27.21 37.21
N ALA A 67 12.38 -25.95 36.90
CA ALA A 67 13.17 -25.11 37.80
C ALA A 67 12.44 -24.78 39.12
N LEU A 68 11.11 -24.73 39.11
CA LEU A 68 10.31 -24.56 40.32
C LEU A 68 10.27 -25.86 41.14
N GLN A 69 10.11 -27.02 40.50
CA GLN A 69 10.16 -28.32 41.17
C GLN A 69 11.50 -28.55 41.87
N GLU A 70 12.62 -28.20 41.23
CA GLU A 70 13.96 -28.37 41.82
C GLU A 70 14.17 -27.51 43.09
N LYS A 71 13.42 -26.42 43.25
CA LYS A 71 13.56 -25.48 44.37
C LYS A 71 12.48 -25.60 45.43
N LEU A 72 11.38 -26.31 45.14
CA LEU A 72 10.29 -26.51 46.08
C LEU A 72 10.60 -27.71 46.99
N PRO A 73 10.14 -27.70 48.25
CA PRO A 73 10.11 -28.92 49.06
C PRO A 73 9.19 -29.96 48.40
N ASN A 74 9.54 -31.25 48.47
CA ASN A 74 8.77 -32.36 47.87
C ASN A 74 7.26 -32.36 48.17
N SER A 75 6.83 -31.76 49.29
CA SER A 75 5.42 -31.62 49.66
C SER A 75 4.64 -30.59 48.82
N LEU A 76 5.32 -29.75 48.03
CA LEU A 76 4.76 -28.65 47.25
C LEU A 76 4.98 -28.80 45.74
N ASP A 77 5.58 -29.88 45.25
CA ASP A 77 5.90 -30.09 43.82
C ASP A 77 4.68 -30.00 42.91
N PHE A 78 3.50 -30.40 43.42
CA PHE A 78 2.23 -30.32 42.71
C PHE A 78 1.84 -28.86 42.37
N LEU A 79 2.39 -27.86 43.07
CA LEU A 79 2.16 -26.44 42.82
C LEU A 79 3.05 -25.88 41.71
N ALA A 80 4.11 -26.58 41.30
CA ALA A 80 5.06 -26.06 40.32
C ALA A 80 4.39 -25.75 38.97
N SER A 81 3.53 -26.65 38.47
CA SER A 81 2.82 -26.45 37.20
C SER A 81 1.75 -25.33 37.28
N PRO A 82 0.86 -25.29 38.30
CA PRO A 82 -0.02 -24.14 38.53
C PRO A 82 0.71 -22.81 38.71
N ALA A 83 1.83 -22.79 39.45
CA ALA A 83 2.63 -21.59 39.66
C ALA A 83 3.31 -21.13 38.36
N SER A 84 3.86 -22.06 37.58
CA SER A 84 4.41 -21.80 36.24
C SER A 84 3.35 -21.16 35.33
N THR A 85 2.12 -21.70 35.32
CA THR A 85 1.00 -21.13 34.56
C THR A 85 0.63 -19.72 35.02
N ALA A 86 0.56 -19.50 36.34
CA ALA A 86 0.27 -18.17 36.90
C ALA A 86 1.35 -17.14 36.55
N LEU A 87 2.62 -17.55 36.61
CA LEU A 87 3.77 -16.73 36.21
C LEU A 87 3.77 -16.45 34.70
N GLN A 88 3.38 -17.41 33.87
CA GLN A 88 3.23 -17.21 32.43
C GLN A 88 2.15 -16.15 32.14
N GLN A 89 0.99 -16.22 32.79
CA GLN A 89 -0.08 -15.23 32.65
C GLN A 89 0.33 -13.84 33.16
N ALA A 90 1.07 -13.77 34.27
CA ALA A 90 1.63 -12.52 34.78
C ALA A 90 2.63 -11.92 33.77
N THR A 91 3.51 -12.76 33.22
CA THR A 91 4.48 -12.37 32.18
C THR A 91 3.80 -11.83 30.94
N TYR A 92 2.73 -12.48 30.47
CA TYR A 92 1.90 -11.98 29.39
C TYR A 92 1.34 -10.58 29.70
N LYS A 93 0.68 -10.39 30.85
CA LYS A 93 0.06 -9.10 31.23
C LYS A 93 1.08 -7.98 31.39
N ILE A 94 2.25 -8.27 31.98
CA ILE A 94 3.34 -7.30 32.16
C ILE A 94 3.91 -6.92 30.80
N THR A 95 4.17 -7.90 29.93
CA THR A 95 4.70 -7.66 28.58
C THR A 95 3.71 -6.85 27.76
N LEU A 96 2.41 -7.21 27.80
CA LEU A 96 1.36 -6.49 27.08
C LEU A 96 1.31 -5.02 27.51
N LYS A 97 1.28 -4.74 28.81
CA LYS A 97 1.32 -3.35 29.32
C LYS A 97 2.58 -2.59 28.89
N ALA A 98 3.73 -3.27 28.82
CA ALA A 98 4.97 -2.66 28.39
C ALA A 98 4.95 -2.30 26.90
N VAL A 99 4.38 -3.16 26.03
CA VAL A 99 4.28 -2.88 24.59
C VAL A 99 3.15 -1.92 24.23
N GLU A 100 2.14 -1.78 25.08
CA GLU A 100 1.07 -0.78 24.96
C GLU A 100 1.52 0.64 25.35
N ASP A 101 2.62 0.78 26.09
CA ASP A 101 3.15 2.09 26.47
C ASP A 101 3.64 2.86 25.24
N LYS A 102 3.37 4.17 25.20
CA LYS A 102 3.81 5.07 24.11
C LYS A 102 5.33 5.03 23.89
N LYS A 103 6.11 4.73 24.92
CA LYS A 103 7.57 4.62 24.84
C LYS A 103 8.03 3.41 24.02
N PHE A 104 7.21 2.36 23.90
CA PHE A 104 7.52 1.18 23.11
C PHE A 104 7.76 1.52 21.63
N GLU A 105 6.97 2.43 21.06
CA GLU A 105 7.12 2.87 19.67
C GLU A 105 8.52 3.44 19.40
N THR A 106 9.10 4.19 20.34
CA THR A 106 10.46 4.73 20.19
C THR A 106 11.51 3.62 20.17
N VAL A 107 11.36 2.62 21.05
CA VAL A 107 12.26 1.45 21.09
C VAL A 107 12.11 0.63 19.81
N TRP A 108 10.87 0.41 19.37
CA TRP A 108 10.54 -0.30 18.13
C TRP A 108 11.18 0.36 16.91
N ILE A 109 10.99 1.66 16.73
CA ILE A 109 11.56 2.44 15.62
C ILE A 109 13.09 2.30 15.61
N GLN A 110 13.73 2.48 16.77
CA GLN A 110 15.19 2.43 16.85
C GLN A 110 15.73 1.01 16.60
N ALA A 111 15.13 0.00 17.21
CA ALA A 111 15.52 -1.40 17.03
C ALA A 111 15.51 -1.79 15.54
N ASN A 112 14.40 -1.48 14.87
CA ASN A 112 14.24 -1.77 13.46
C ASN A 112 15.16 -0.95 12.57
N ARG A 113 15.43 0.32 12.91
CA ARG A 113 16.38 1.16 12.17
C ARG A 113 17.80 0.59 12.20
N VAL A 114 18.26 0.13 13.36
CA VAL A 114 19.61 -0.44 13.49
C VAL A 114 19.68 -1.81 12.81
N ALA A 115 18.65 -2.64 12.97
CA ALA A 115 18.57 -3.93 12.28
C ALA A 115 18.56 -3.76 10.75
N HIS A 116 17.74 -2.84 10.23
CA HIS A 116 17.64 -2.57 8.80
C HIS A 116 18.94 -2.01 8.22
N LYS A 117 19.59 -1.06 8.88
CA LYS A 117 20.91 -0.57 8.44
C LYS A 117 21.96 -1.67 8.38
N SER A 118 21.93 -2.58 9.35
CA SER A 118 22.86 -3.72 9.36
C SER A 118 22.60 -4.64 8.16
N LEU A 119 21.33 -4.91 7.85
CA LEU A 119 20.94 -5.67 6.66
C LEU A 119 21.33 -4.95 5.36
N GLU A 120 21.06 -3.64 5.26
CA GLU A 120 21.37 -2.81 4.10
C GLU A 120 22.88 -2.83 3.80
N ASN A 121 23.73 -2.66 4.82
CA ASN A 121 25.18 -2.75 4.72
C ASN A 121 25.65 -4.12 4.20
N VAL A 122 25.04 -5.20 4.67
CA VAL A 122 25.33 -6.56 4.20
C VAL A 122 24.95 -6.72 2.72
N LEU A 123 23.78 -6.22 2.32
CA LEU A 123 23.25 -6.38 0.96
C LEU A 123 23.93 -5.49 -0.08
N THR A 124 24.44 -4.33 0.34
CA THR A 124 25.18 -3.39 -0.53
C THR A 124 26.67 -3.75 -0.61
N GLY A 125 27.20 -4.41 0.43
CA GLY A 125 28.63 -4.63 0.61
C GLY A 125 29.35 -3.43 1.23
N ASP A 126 28.61 -2.40 1.66
CA ASP A 126 29.15 -1.22 2.32
C ASP A 126 29.23 -1.47 3.84
N GLY A 127 30.38 -1.93 4.33
CA GLY A 127 30.63 -2.01 5.77
C GLY A 127 31.82 -2.86 6.20
N ASN A 128 32.44 -2.45 7.32
CA ASN A 128 33.43 -3.22 8.11
C ASN A 128 32.80 -4.45 8.80
N ILE A 129 31.88 -5.14 8.14
CA ILE A 129 31.37 -6.41 8.65
C ILE A 129 32.51 -7.37 8.43
N THR A 130 33.19 -7.71 9.53
CA THR A 130 34.26 -8.69 9.51
C THR A 130 33.60 -10.00 9.11
N ILE A 131 33.65 -10.31 7.81
CA ILE A 131 33.26 -11.62 7.28
C ILE A 131 34.28 -12.59 7.86
N GLN A 132 34.05 -13.03 9.10
CA GLN A 132 34.79 -14.13 9.66
C GLN A 132 34.26 -15.38 8.98
N THR A 133 34.87 -15.72 7.84
CA THR A 133 34.64 -16.97 7.14
C THR A 133 35.21 -18.11 8.00
N LYS A 134 34.57 -18.42 9.12
CA LYS A 134 34.78 -19.71 9.78
C LYS A 134 33.88 -20.70 9.07
N LYS A 135 34.48 -21.53 8.20
CA LYS A 135 33.82 -22.66 7.50
C LYS A 135 32.75 -22.29 6.45
N GLY A 136 32.88 -21.14 5.77
CA GLY A 136 31.98 -20.78 4.66
C GLY A 136 30.63 -20.17 5.08
N GLU A 137 30.47 -19.84 6.35
CA GLU A 137 29.30 -19.16 6.90
C GLU A 137 29.62 -17.67 7.10
N VAL A 138 28.63 -16.81 6.79
CA VAL A 138 28.72 -15.38 7.07
C VAL A 138 27.87 -15.09 8.30
N THR A 139 28.54 -14.83 9.41
CA THR A 139 27.91 -14.41 10.67
C THR A 139 27.79 -12.88 10.68
N ILE A 140 26.62 -12.38 11.06
CA ILE A 140 26.40 -10.96 11.28
C ILE A 140 26.35 -10.74 12.77
N ASP A 141 27.21 -9.84 13.25
CA ASP A 141 27.21 -9.42 14.65
C ASP A 141 26.02 -8.48 14.88
N LEU A 142 25.01 -8.96 15.62
CA LEU A 142 23.85 -8.17 16.04
C LEU A 142 24.10 -7.42 17.36
N SER A 143 25.30 -7.50 17.94
CA SER A 143 25.69 -6.73 19.12
C SER A 143 25.39 -5.23 19.02
N PRO A 144 25.57 -4.55 17.87
CA PRO A 144 25.19 -3.14 17.74
C PRO A 144 23.68 -2.90 17.90
N VAL A 145 22.84 -3.80 17.37
CA VAL A 145 21.38 -3.76 17.53
C VAL A 145 21.03 -3.93 19.00
N TYR A 146 21.60 -4.96 19.62
CA TYR A 146 21.40 -5.27 21.03
C TYR A 146 21.76 -4.07 21.93
N LYS A 147 22.97 -3.52 21.78
CA LYS A 147 23.46 -2.39 22.59
C LYS A 147 22.54 -1.17 22.49
N GLU A 148 22.07 -0.84 21.29
CA GLU A 148 21.19 0.31 21.11
C GLU A 148 19.80 0.08 21.72
N VAL A 149 19.24 -1.14 21.58
CA VAL A 149 17.98 -1.51 22.22
C VAL A 149 18.10 -1.49 23.74
N SER A 150 19.12 -2.12 24.32
CA SER A 150 19.36 -2.12 25.77
C SER A 150 19.51 -0.69 26.31
N LYS A 151 20.31 0.16 25.66
CA LYS A 151 20.49 1.56 26.04
C LYS A 151 19.17 2.35 26.03
N LYS A 152 18.29 2.08 25.05
CA LYS A 152 16.97 2.71 24.99
C LYS A 152 16.04 2.19 26.07
N LEU A 153 16.06 0.88 26.34
CA LEU A 153 15.28 0.27 27.42
C LEU A 153 15.74 0.74 28.81
N GLU A 154 17.03 0.94 29.06
CA GLU A 154 17.53 1.47 30.34
C GLU A 154 17.09 2.91 30.58
N LYS A 155 17.16 3.75 29.54
CA LYS A 155 16.71 5.16 29.61
C LYS A 155 15.20 5.30 29.75
N THR A 156 14.49 4.30 29.25
CA THR A 156 13.04 4.28 29.27
C THR A 156 12.63 3.51 30.51
N SER A 157 12.32 4.19 31.62
CA SER A 157 11.95 3.59 32.92
C SER A 157 10.65 2.76 32.84
N PHE A 158 10.64 1.69 32.04
CA PHE A 158 9.73 0.59 32.16
C PHE A 158 10.07 -0.06 33.49
N GLY A 159 9.18 -0.01 34.48
CA GLY A 159 9.42 -0.50 35.84
C GLY A 159 9.72 -2.01 35.99
N VAL A 160 10.18 -2.66 34.92
CA VAL A 160 10.47 -4.08 34.74
C VAL A 160 11.93 -4.31 34.30
N THR A 161 12.71 -3.26 33.99
CA THR A 161 14.02 -3.37 33.31
C THR A 161 15.18 -3.88 34.17
N SER A 162 15.03 -4.02 35.49
CA SER A 162 16.12 -4.47 36.36
C SER A 162 16.29 -6.00 36.44
N LYS A 163 15.46 -6.81 35.77
CA LYS A 163 15.46 -8.28 35.95
C LYS A 163 15.38 -9.15 34.69
N ILE A 164 15.36 -8.58 33.48
CA ILE A 164 15.41 -9.39 32.27
C ILE A 164 16.90 -9.61 31.92
N PRO A 165 17.43 -10.84 32.02
CA PRO A 165 18.79 -11.15 31.61
C PRO A 165 18.89 -11.13 30.08
N PHE A 166 18.99 -9.93 29.52
CA PHE A 166 19.12 -9.72 28.07
C PHE A 166 20.42 -10.32 27.51
N ASN A 167 21.41 -10.58 28.36
CA ASN A 167 22.68 -11.26 28.05
C ASN A 167 22.56 -12.74 27.66
N LEU A 168 21.37 -13.35 27.76
CA LEU A 168 21.12 -14.72 27.32
C LEU A 168 20.70 -14.83 25.84
N ILE A 169 20.53 -13.71 25.14
CA ILE A 169 20.16 -13.69 23.73
C ILE A 169 21.44 -13.85 22.89
N PRO A 170 21.57 -14.92 22.07
CA PRO A 170 22.72 -15.06 21.17
C PRO A 170 22.83 -13.83 20.26
N THR A 171 23.94 -13.10 20.36
CA THR A 171 24.24 -11.93 19.51
C THR A 171 24.80 -12.32 18.15
N ASP A 172 25.28 -13.56 18.03
CA ASP A 172 25.84 -14.13 16.82
C ASP A 172 24.78 -14.97 16.12
N PHE A 173 24.15 -14.40 15.10
CA PHE A 173 23.17 -15.12 14.29
C PHE A 173 23.81 -15.49 12.95
N VAL A 174 23.89 -16.80 12.67
CA VAL A 174 24.29 -17.30 11.35
C VAL A 174 23.12 -17.04 10.40
N LEU A 175 23.22 -15.97 9.62
CA LEU A 175 22.13 -15.54 8.74
C LEU A 175 22.13 -16.30 7.41
N ALA A 176 23.30 -16.59 6.83
CA ALA A 176 23.40 -17.31 5.56
C ALA A 176 24.79 -17.92 5.30
N ARG A 177 24.82 -18.95 4.45
CA ARG A 177 26.04 -19.45 3.80
C ARG A 177 26.60 -18.38 2.85
N ALA A 178 27.92 -18.33 2.68
CA ALA A 178 28.62 -17.32 1.87
C ALA A 178 28.11 -17.23 0.42
N ASP A 179 27.77 -18.36 -0.19
CA ASP A 179 27.25 -18.42 -1.57
C ASP A 179 25.88 -17.72 -1.71
N GLY A 180 25.05 -17.82 -0.67
CA GLY A 180 23.75 -17.14 -0.60
C GLY A 180 23.89 -15.63 -0.48
N LEU A 181 24.94 -15.15 0.20
CA LEU A 181 25.20 -13.72 0.35
C LEU A 181 25.59 -13.07 -0.98
N VAL A 182 26.50 -13.68 -1.74
CA VAL A 182 26.90 -13.15 -3.06
C VAL A 182 25.70 -13.06 -4.00
N THR A 183 24.84 -14.09 -3.99
CA THR A 183 23.60 -14.11 -4.77
C THR A 183 22.65 -12.99 -4.34
N ALA A 184 22.48 -12.80 -3.03
CA ALA A 184 21.63 -11.73 -2.49
C ALA A 184 22.15 -10.34 -2.84
N GLN A 185 23.46 -10.09 -2.71
CA GLN A 185 24.09 -8.83 -3.11
C GLN A 185 23.95 -8.58 -4.62
N GLY A 186 24.16 -9.61 -5.44
CA GLY A 186 23.94 -9.54 -6.89
C GLY A 186 22.50 -9.19 -7.25
N ALA A 187 21.53 -9.86 -6.63
CA ALA A 187 20.10 -9.58 -6.81
C ALA A 187 19.74 -8.17 -6.35
N THR A 188 20.28 -7.69 -5.23
CA THR A 188 20.11 -6.34 -4.73
C THR A 188 20.66 -5.29 -5.71
N LYS A 189 21.85 -5.51 -6.27
CA LYS A 189 22.44 -4.64 -7.30
C LYS A 189 21.59 -4.60 -8.57
N ALA A 190 21.11 -5.76 -9.02
CA ALA A 190 20.22 -5.87 -10.17
C ALA A 190 18.89 -5.15 -9.91
N LEU A 191 18.29 -5.33 -8.73
CA LEU A 191 17.06 -4.67 -8.30
C LEU A 191 17.24 -3.14 -8.25
N ASN A 192 18.32 -2.66 -7.63
CA ASN A 192 18.62 -1.22 -7.54
C ASN A 192 18.78 -0.60 -8.93
N SER A 193 19.52 -1.26 -9.82
CA SER A 193 19.70 -0.81 -11.21
C SER A 193 18.39 -0.83 -11.99
N ALA A 194 17.63 -1.92 -11.91
CA ALA A 194 16.35 -2.07 -12.59
C ALA A 194 15.33 -1.02 -12.10
N ALA A 195 15.19 -0.83 -10.80
CA ALA A 195 14.27 0.16 -10.24
C ALA A 195 14.65 1.61 -10.60
N ASN A 196 15.93 1.91 -10.88
CA ASN A 196 16.33 3.22 -11.39
C ASN A 196 16.02 3.40 -12.89
N ILE A 197 16.15 2.34 -13.70
CA ILE A 197 16.03 2.44 -15.17
C ILE A 197 14.60 2.18 -15.67
N LEU A 198 13.92 1.20 -15.09
CA LEU A 198 12.61 0.72 -15.53
C LEU A 198 11.54 1.81 -15.58
N PRO A 199 11.42 2.76 -14.62
CA PRO A 199 10.44 3.83 -14.71
C PRO A 199 10.59 4.66 -15.99
N TRP A 200 11.83 5.03 -16.34
CA TRP A 200 12.12 5.79 -17.56
C TRP A 200 11.85 4.96 -18.82
N LEU A 201 12.20 3.68 -18.80
CA LEU A 201 11.90 2.76 -19.89
C LEU A 201 10.39 2.66 -20.14
N ILE A 202 9.57 2.52 -19.10
CA ILE A 202 8.10 2.46 -19.22
C ILE A 202 7.55 3.75 -19.82
N ILE A 203 8.02 4.92 -19.34
CA ILE A 203 7.61 6.20 -19.90
C ILE A 203 7.95 6.27 -21.40
N ALA A 204 9.15 5.83 -21.78
CA ALA A 204 9.57 5.77 -23.17
C ALA A 204 8.74 4.79 -24.00
N LEU A 205 8.39 3.61 -23.46
CA LEU A 205 7.54 2.62 -24.12
C LEU A 205 6.12 3.17 -24.36
N PHE A 206 5.51 3.82 -23.37
CA PHE A 206 4.19 4.42 -23.53
C PHE A 206 4.22 5.62 -24.47
N ALA A 207 5.20 6.50 -24.37
CA ALA A 207 5.38 7.62 -25.29
C ALA A 207 5.59 7.13 -26.72
N GLY A 208 6.44 6.12 -26.92
CA GLY A 208 6.69 5.48 -28.21
C GLY A 208 5.45 4.79 -28.78
N SER A 209 4.66 4.12 -27.92
CA SER A 209 3.37 3.53 -28.30
C SER A 209 2.39 4.59 -28.83
N ILE A 210 2.28 5.72 -28.13
CA ILE A 210 1.41 6.85 -28.54
C ILE A 210 1.92 7.48 -29.84
N ALA A 211 3.24 7.69 -29.96
CA ALA A 211 3.84 8.31 -31.14
C ALA A 211 3.71 7.44 -32.40
N ALA A 212 3.84 6.13 -32.26
CA ALA A 212 3.70 5.16 -33.35
C ALA A 212 2.23 4.84 -33.72
N ALA A 213 1.26 5.31 -32.93
CA ALA A 213 -0.15 5.10 -33.21
C ALA A 213 -0.61 6.02 -34.35
N LYS A 214 -1.34 5.46 -35.33
CA LYS A 214 -1.95 6.22 -36.43
C LYS A 214 -2.85 7.35 -35.92
N ASP A 215 -3.60 7.08 -34.85
CA ASP A 215 -4.38 8.06 -34.10
C ASP A 215 -3.78 8.20 -32.70
N ARG A 216 -2.95 9.24 -32.46
CA ARG A 216 -2.28 9.48 -31.16
C ARG A 216 -3.26 9.51 -29.98
N ARG A 217 -4.47 10.03 -30.19
CA ARG A 217 -5.55 10.06 -29.18
C ARG A 217 -6.03 8.65 -28.79
N LYS A 218 -6.29 7.78 -29.76
CA LYS A 218 -6.67 6.38 -29.49
C LYS A 218 -5.50 5.62 -28.86
N GLY A 219 -4.26 5.96 -29.21
CA GLY A 219 -3.05 5.46 -28.55
C GLY A 219 -3.02 5.81 -27.07
N ALA A 220 -3.18 7.08 -26.73
CA ALA A 220 -3.22 7.56 -25.35
C ALA A 220 -4.37 6.94 -24.54
N PHE A 221 -5.57 6.84 -25.12
CA PHE A 221 -6.70 6.17 -24.50
C PHE A 221 -6.39 4.71 -24.13
N ARG A 222 -5.75 3.96 -25.03
CA ARG A 222 -5.34 2.57 -24.78
C ARG A 222 -4.27 2.44 -23.71
N VAL A 223 -3.31 3.37 -23.65
CA VAL A 223 -2.32 3.44 -22.56
C VAL A 223 -3.02 3.65 -21.23
N GLY A 224 -3.90 4.66 -21.15
CA GLY A 224 -4.65 4.96 -19.93
C GLY A 224 -5.49 3.78 -19.45
N LEU A 225 -6.25 3.16 -20.36
CA LEU A 225 -7.04 1.97 -20.06
C LEU A 225 -6.16 0.78 -19.62
N GLY A 226 -5.03 0.56 -20.30
CA GLY A 226 -4.08 -0.49 -19.96
C GLY A 226 -3.51 -0.34 -18.55
N LEU A 227 -3.15 0.89 -18.18
CA LEU A 227 -2.68 1.24 -16.82
C LEU A 227 -3.75 0.97 -15.76
N VAL A 228 -5.02 1.34 -16.02
CA VAL A 228 -6.13 1.04 -15.10
C VAL A 228 -6.31 -0.46 -14.94
N VAL A 229 -6.39 -1.21 -16.05
CA VAL A 229 -6.58 -2.67 -16.03
C VAL A 229 -5.45 -3.36 -15.29
N VAL A 230 -4.18 -3.04 -15.59
CA VAL A 230 -3.05 -3.71 -14.93
C VAL A 230 -2.94 -3.35 -13.46
N SER A 231 -3.30 -2.12 -13.07
CA SER A 231 -3.34 -1.72 -11.66
C SER A 231 -4.44 -2.46 -10.89
N LEU A 232 -5.61 -2.68 -11.51
CA LEU A 232 -6.68 -3.50 -10.95
C LEU A 232 -6.25 -4.97 -10.80
N LEU A 233 -5.59 -5.52 -11.82
CA LEU A 233 -5.05 -6.89 -11.76
C LEU A 233 -4.00 -7.03 -10.66
N LEU A 234 -3.08 -6.06 -10.52
CA LEU A 234 -2.09 -6.06 -9.44
C LEU A 234 -2.77 -5.96 -8.07
N ALA A 235 -3.76 -5.06 -7.91
CA ALA A 235 -4.51 -4.94 -6.66
C ALA A 235 -5.25 -6.24 -6.30
N ALA A 236 -5.86 -6.90 -7.29
CA ALA A 236 -6.52 -8.19 -7.11
C ALA A 236 -5.52 -9.28 -6.73
N ALA A 237 -4.37 -9.36 -7.41
CA ALA A 237 -3.31 -10.32 -7.12
C ALA A 237 -2.77 -10.15 -5.70
N LEU A 238 -2.52 -8.92 -5.26
CA LEU A 238 -2.12 -8.63 -3.88
C LEU A 238 -3.25 -9.01 -2.90
N SER A 239 -4.49 -8.62 -3.16
CA SER A 239 -5.61 -8.97 -2.28
C SER A 239 -5.81 -10.47 -2.11
N LEU A 240 -5.62 -11.25 -3.18
CA LEU A 240 -5.70 -12.71 -3.15
C LEU A 240 -4.49 -13.34 -2.45
N GLY A 241 -3.30 -12.74 -2.59
CA GLY A 241 -2.09 -13.19 -1.88
C GLY A 241 -2.22 -13.12 -0.35
N ARG A 242 -3.05 -12.22 0.17
CA ARG A 242 -3.31 -12.10 1.61
C ARG A 242 -3.84 -13.38 2.25
N SER A 243 -4.83 -14.03 1.63
CA SER A 243 -5.43 -15.24 2.22
C SER A 243 -4.44 -16.39 2.25
N GLY A 244 -3.66 -16.56 1.18
CA GLY A 244 -2.57 -17.54 1.12
C GLY A 244 -1.50 -17.30 2.19
N TYR A 245 -1.06 -16.05 2.35
CA TYR A 245 -0.08 -15.67 3.37
C TYR A 245 -0.57 -15.92 4.79
N VAL A 246 -1.76 -15.43 5.14
CA VAL A 246 -2.31 -15.54 6.50
C VAL A 246 -2.57 -17.00 6.88
N ASN A 247 -3.09 -17.81 5.95
CA ASN A 247 -3.39 -19.22 6.19
C ASN A 247 -2.12 -20.08 6.34
N ALA A 248 -1.04 -19.74 5.62
CA ALA A 248 0.23 -20.45 5.72
C ALA A 248 1.02 -20.09 7.00
N ALA A 249 0.89 -18.86 7.48
CA ALA A 249 1.76 -18.32 8.52
C ALA A 249 1.29 -18.58 9.97
N ALA A 250 -0.01 -18.83 10.21
CA ALA A 250 -0.52 -19.01 11.58
C ALA A 250 -1.72 -19.94 11.69
N THR A 251 -1.65 -20.87 12.63
CA THR A 251 -2.75 -21.79 12.99
C THR A 251 -3.65 -21.25 14.10
N THR A 252 -3.22 -20.20 14.82
CA THR A 252 -4.00 -19.57 15.90
C THR A 252 -4.67 -18.28 15.43
N SER A 253 -5.84 -17.96 16.00
CA SER A 253 -6.58 -16.73 15.66
C SER A 253 -5.80 -15.45 15.96
N THR A 254 -5.03 -15.44 17.06
CA THR A 254 -4.17 -14.30 17.43
C THR A 254 -3.01 -14.16 16.44
N GLY A 255 -2.38 -15.27 16.04
CA GLY A 255 -1.34 -15.25 15.01
C GLY A 255 -1.88 -14.76 13.67
N GLN A 256 -3.05 -15.23 13.24
CA GLN A 256 -3.69 -14.81 11.99
C GLN A 256 -4.01 -13.31 11.96
N ALA A 257 -4.49 -12.75 13.08
CA ALA A 257 -4.75 -11.32 13.21
C ALA A 257 -3.46 -10.49 13.09
N ALA A 258 -2.38 -10.92 13.77
CA ALA A 258 -1.09 -10.26 13.68
C ALA A 258 -0.51 -10.32 12.25
N GLN A 259 -0.51 -11.50 11.61
CA GLN A 259 -0.03 -11.66 10.24
C GLN A 259 -0.85 -10.84 9.23
N THR A 260 -2.17 -10.77 9.43
CA THR A 260 -3.04 -9.88 8.66
C THR A 260 -2.63 -8.42 8.79
N SER A 261 -2.31 -7.97 10.00
CA SER A 261 -1.88 -6.59 10.23
C SER A 261 -0.52 -6.31 9.58
N VAL A 262 0.46 -7.21 9.76
CA VAL A 262 1.76 -7.14 9.08
C VAL A 262 1.58 -7.01 7.57
N TYR A 263 0.76 -7.86 6.96
CA TYR A 263 0.50 -7.83 5.53
C TYR A 263 -0.06 -6.48 5.07
N ASN A 264 -1.12 -6.01 5.73
CA ASN A 264 -1.82 -4.78 5.34
C ASN A 264 -0.94 -3.54 5.52
N ILE A 265 -0.21 -3.45 6.63
CA ILE A 265 0.65 -2.31 6.94
C ILE A 265 1.87 -2.30 6.01
N THR A 266 2.50 -3.46 5.79
CA THR A 266 3.68 -3.57 4.94
C THR A 266 3.38 -3.19 3.49
N LEU A 267 2.24 -3.67 2.96
CA LEU A 267 1.84 -3.38 1.58
C LEU A 267 1.08 -2.06 1.42
N ARG A 268 0.81 -1.32 2.49
CA ARG A 268 0.05 -0.06 2.42
C ARG A 268 0.65 0.89 1.38
N PHE A 269 1.97 1.07 1.39
CA PHE A 269 2.66 1.93 0.44
C PHE A 269 2.65 1.36 -0.99
N LEU A 270 2.70 0.04 -1.15
CA LEU A 270 2.57 -0.61 -2.46
C LEU A 270 1.17 -0.36 -3.06
N PHE A 271 0.11 -0.55 -2.27
CA PHE A 271 -1.24 -0.22 -2.68
C PHE A 271 -1.40 1.27 -3.00
N MET A 272 -0.76 2.16 -2.24
CA MET A 272 -0.76 3.60 -2.51
C MET A 272 -0.11 3.93 -3.86
N ILE A 273 1.09 3.41 -4.14
CA ILE A 273 1.77 3.60 -5.44
C ILE A 273 0.91 3.04 -6.58
N ASN A 274 0.35 1.85 -6.42
CA ASN A 274 -0.53 1.24 -7.43
C ASN A 274 -1.79 2.09 -7.70
N ARG A 275 -2.38 2.71 -6.66
CA ARG A 275 -3.50 3.65 -6.83
C ARG A 275 -3.11 4.91 -7.59
N ILE A 276 -1.89 5.43 -7.38
CA ILE A 276 -1.36 6.58 -8.15
C ILE A 276 -1.18 6.20 -9.62
N VAL A 277 -0.67 5.00 -9.93
CA VAL A 277 -0.56 4.52 -11.31
C VAL A 277 -1.93 4.36 -11.96
N MET A 278 -2.90 3.78 -11.24
CA MET A 278 -4.29 3.67 -11.69
C MET A 278 -4.90 5.03 -12.00
N LEU A 279 -4.65 6.04 -11.16
CA LEU A 279 -5.09 7.42 -11.39
C LEU A 279 -4.51 7.98 -12.68
N ILE A 280 -3.19 7.89 -12.85
CA ILE A 280 -2.53 8.42 -14.03
C ILE A 280 -3.15 7.78 -15.28
N GLY A 281 -3.38 6.46 -15.23
CA GLY A 281 -4.10 5.74 -16.27
C GLY A 281 -5.51 6.28 -16.53
N LEU A 282 -6.29 6.50 -15.47
CA LEU A 282 -7.65 7.02 -15.57
C LEU A 282 -7.70 8.43 -16.16
N VAL A 283 -6.85 9.34 -15.68
CA VAL A 283 -6.74 10.71 -16.20
C VAL A 283 -6.35 10.68 -17.67
N VAL A 284 -5.32 9.92 -18.04
CA VAL A 284 -4.89 9.79 -19.44
C VAL A 284 -6.02 9.23 -20.31
N ALA A 285 -6.76 8.22 -19.84
CA ALA A 285 -7.89 7.65 -20.57
C ALA A 285 -9.03 8.66 -20.75
N ILE A 286 -9.44 9.36 -19.69
CA ILE A 286 -10.53 10.34 -19.74
C ILE A 286 -10.13 11.51 -20.64
N THR A 287 -8.96 12.11 -20.43
CA THR A 287 -8.48 13.24 -21.23
C THR A 287 -8.37 12.88 -22.71
N ALA A 288 -7.87 11.68 -23.03
CA ALA A 288 -7.78 11.22 -24.42
C ALA A 288 -9.14 10.84 -25.02
N GLY A 289 -10.10 10.38 -24.20
CA GLY A 289 -11.44 9.98 -24.62
C GLY A 289 -12.41 11.16 -24.82
N VAL A 290 -12.35 12.18 -23.95
CA VAL A 290 -13.28 13.33 -23.92
C VAL A 290 -12.88 14.41 -24.93
N LEU A 291 -11.58 14.65 -25.16
CA LEU A 291 -11.10 15.63 -26.16
C LEU A 291 -11.07 15.08 -27.60
N GLY A 292 -11.61 13.89 -27.84
CA GLY A 292 -11.69 13.25 -29.15
C GLY A 292 -13.13 13.19 -29.67
N GLU A 293 -13.36 13.64 -30.90
CA GLU A 293 -14.59 13.40 -31.66
C GLU A 293 -14.76 11.89 -31.93
N SER A 294 -15.13 11.10 -30.92
CA SER A 294 -15.25 9.65 -31.06
C SER A 294 -16.72 9.22 -31.15
N ARG A 295 -17.04 8.50 -32.21
CA ARG A 295 -18.38 7.92 -32.48
C ARG A 295 -18.86 6.94 -31.39
N ALA A 296 -18.01 6.55 -30.45
CA ALA A 296 -18.38 5.79 -29.25
C ALA A 296 -19.15 6.65 -28.23
N ALA A 297 -18.81 7.94 -28.10
CA ALA A 297 -19.58 8.91 -27.32
C ALA A 297 -20.96 9.17 -27.94
N ILE A 298 -21.11 9.02 -29.27
CA ILE A 298 -22.38 9.16 -29.98
C ILE A 298 -23.33 7.98 -29.68
N LYS A 299 -22.83 6.73 -29.63
CA LYS A 299 -23.68 5.57 -29.30
C LYS A 299 -24.13 5.55 -27.85
N ILE A 300 -23.24 5.92 -26.92
CA ILE A 300 -23.62 6.06 -25.50
C ILE A 300 -24.56 7.26 -25.31
N ARG A 301 -24.34 8.40 -26.01
CA ARG A 301 -25.28 9.52 -26.06
C ARG A 301 -26.64 9.17 -26.65
N ALA A 302 -26.72 8.25 -27.62
CA ALA A 302 -27.98 7.85 -28.26
C ALA A 302 -28.86 6.99 -27.34
N VAL A 303 -28.24 6.09 -26.58
CA VAL A 303 -28.94 5.27 -25.57
C VAL A 303 -29.37 6.12 -24.38
N PHE A 304 -28.52 7.04 -23.92
CA PHE A 304 -28.86 7.96 -22.83
C PHE A 304 -29.82 9.09 -23.24
N SER A 305 -29.79 9.56 -24.50
CA SER A 305 -30.74 10.57 -25.00
C SER A 305 -32.17 10.06 -25.04
N GLY A 306 -32.37 8.75 -25.25
CA GLY A 306 -33.71 8.15 -25.20
C GLY A 306 -34.32 8.20 -23.79
N LEU A 307 -33.50 8.11 -22.76
CA LEU A 307 -33.91 8.24 -21.35
C LEU A 307 -34.06 9.69 -20.91
N THR A 308 -33.15 10.59 -21.34
CA THR A 308 -33.18 12.01 -20.95
C THR A 308 -34.19 12.85 -21.73
N ASN A 309 -34.59 12.47 -22.95
CA ASN A 309 -35.63 13.18 -23.69
C ASN A 309 -37.00 13.09 -22.99
N ARG A 310 -37.24 12.04 -22.20
CA ARG A 310 -38.44 11.89 -21.36
C ARG A 310 -38.40 12.75 -20.08
N ALA A 311 -37.21 13.12 -19.62
CA ALA A 311 -37.03 13.98 -18.43
C ALA A 311 -36.90 15.47 -18.80
N GLY A 312 -36.36 15.78 -19.99
CA GLY A 312 -36.18 17.15 -20.48
C GLY A 312 -37.48 17.85 -20.90
N SER A 313 -38.47 17.12 -21.40
CA SER A 313 -39.79 17.67 -21.76
C SER A 313 -40.64 18.09 -20.55
N ALA A 314 -40.27 17.66 -19.34
CA ALA A 314 -40.93 18.08 -18.09
C ALA A 314 -40.26 19.30 -17.45
N GLY A 315 -39.00 19.61 -17.80
CA GLY A 315 -38.23 20.71 -17.20
C GLY A 315 -38.35 22.05 -17.92
N SER A 316 -38.85 22.05 -19.17
CA SER A 316 -39.02 23.27 -20.00
C SER A 316 -40.19 24.16 -19.59
N GLU A 317 -41.11 23.69 -18.75
CA GLU A 317 -42.26 24.50 -18.30
C GLU A 317 -41.95 25.46 -17.15
N HIS A 318 -40.81 25.33 -16.45
CA HIS A 318 -40.54 26.07 -15.20
C HIS A 318 -39.36 27.05 -15.24
N GLY A 319 -38.72 27.31 -16.40
CA GLY A 319 -37.75 28.42 -16.56
C GLY A 319 -36.41 28.32 -15.79
N ILE A 320 -36.19 27.27 -14.99
CA ILE A 320 -35.00 27.12 -14.13
C ILE A 320 -33.72 26.81 -14.92
N LEU A 321 -33.82 26.32 -16.16
CA LEU A 321 -32.68 25.78 -16.93
C LEU A 321 -32.16 26.70 -18.06
N GLY A 322 -32.77 27.87 -18.29
CA GLY A 322 -32.44 28.78 -19.40
C GLY A 322 -31.58 30.01 -19.04
N GLY A 323 -30.80 29.97 -17.96
CA GLY A 323 -30.13 31.16 -17.39
C GLY A 323 -28.60 31.28 -17.65
N PRO A 324 -27.94 32.34 -17.16
CA PRO A 324 -26.50 32.59 -17.34
C PRO A 324 -25.59 31.43 -16.87
N ILE A 325 -26.05 30.69 -15.86
CA ILE A 325 -25.35 29.55 -15.27
C ILE A 325 -25.26 28.38 -16.27
N SER A 326 -26.32 28.10 -17.04
CA SER A 326 -26.29 27.00 -18.03
C SER A 326 -25.37 27.32 -19.20
N ASN A 327 -25.28 28.59 -19.61
CA ASN A 327 -24.33 29.05 -20.63
C ASN A 327 -22.88 29.00 -20.13
N PHE A 328 -22.61 29.39 -18.89
CA PHE A 328 -21.29 29.25 -18.28
C PHE A 328 -20.84 27.80 -18.16
N VAL A 329 -21.75 26.91 -17.71
CA VAL A 329 -21.50 25.47 -17.59
C VAL A 329 -21.32 24.84 -18.98
N ALA A 330 -22.07 25.27 -20.00
CA ALA A 330 -21.88 24.80 -21.37
C ALA A 330 -20.50 25.20 -21.94
N GLY A 331 -20.07 26.45 -21.72
CA GLY A 331 -18.77 26.94 -22.16
C GLY A 331 -17.57 26.33 -21.43
N ASN A 332 -17.75 25.93 -20.16
CA ASN A 332 -16.68 25.41 -19.29
C ASN A 332 -16.87 23.93 -18.90
N LEU A 333 -17.72 23.19 -19.62
CA LEU A 333 -18.16 21.84 -19.24
C LEU A 333 -17.00 20.88 -18.98
N VAL A 334 -16.00 20.90 -19.86
CA VAL A 334 -14.82 20.03 -19.78
C VAL A 334 -13.98 20.34 -18.53
N LEU A 335 -13.85 21.62 -18.17
CA LEU A 335 -13.12 22.06 -16.99
C LEU A 335 -13.86 21.65 -15.71
N LEU A 336 -15.18 21.83 -15.67
CA LEU A 336 -16.00 21.46 -14.52
C LEU A 336 -16.03 19.94 -14.30
N GLN A 337 -16.16 19.13 -15.36
CA GLN A 337 -16.07 17.67 -15.27
C GLN A 337 -14.69 17.22 -14.76
N SER A 338 -13.62 17.84 -15.27
CA SER A 338 -12.26 17.55 -14.82
C SER A 338 -12.08 17.87 -13.33
N ILE A 339 -12.62 19.00 -12.86
CA ILE A 339 -12.59 19.38 -11.44
C ILE A 339 -13.35 18.37 -10.58
N VAL A 340 -14.54 17.94 -11.00
CA VAL A 340 -15.36 16.97 -10.25
C VAL A 340 -14.65 15.62 -10.13
N VAL A 341 -14.05 15.12 -11.22
CA VAL A 341 -13.26 13.87 -11.20
C VAL A 341 -12.03 14.03 -10.30
N VAL A 342 -11.33 15.17 -10.36
CA VAL A 342 -10.17 15.45 -9.50
C VAL A 342 -10.57 15.50 -8.04
N ILE A 343 -11.71 16.12 -7.68
CA ILE A 343 -12.21 16.19 -6.30
C ILE A 343 -12.62 14.80 -5.80
N ALA A 344 -13.41 14.06 -6.57
CA ALA A 344 -13.85 12.71 -6.21
C ALA A 344 -12.67 11.76 -6.03
N PHE A 345 -11.69 11.87 -6.93
CA PHE A 345 -10.48 11.08 -6.84
C PHE A 345 -9.59 11.49 -5.66
N THR A 346 -9.44 12.79 -5.40
CA THR A 346 -8.71 13.29 -4.22
C THR A 346 -9.34 12.72 -2.95
N ALA A 347 -10.66 12.78 -2.83
CA ALA A 347 -11.40 12.17 -1.73
C ALA A 347 -11.13 10.65 -1.65
N PHE A 348 -11.11 9.92 -2.76
CA PHE A 348 -10.81 8.48 -2.78
C PHE A 348 -9.40 8.14 -2.28
N VAL A 349 -8.39 8.92 -2.67
CA VAL A 349 -6.99 8.69 -2.27
C VAL A 349 -6.78 8.83 -0.77
N PHE A 350 -7.44 9.80 -0.14
CA PHE A 350 -7.33 10.02 1.30
C PHE A 350 -8.06 8.95 2.13
N ILE A 351 -8.84 8.07 1.51
CA ILE A 351 -9.51 6.97 2.21
C ILE A 351 -8.53 5.80 2.38
N SER A 352 -8.09 5.63 3.63
CA SER A 352 -7.06 4.65 4.01
C SER A 352 -7.51 3.19 3.84
N ALA A 353 -8.82 2.92 3.85
CA ALA A 353 -9.42 1.61 3.57
C ALA A 353 -10.85 1.80 3.01
N PRO A 354 -11.02 2.07 1.70
CA PRO A 354 -12.35 2.31 1.15
C PRO A 354 -13.15 1.01 1.22
N SER A 355 -14.30 1.04 1.90
CA SER A 355 -15.25 -0.06 1.82
C SER A 355 -15.79 -0.17 0.38
N PRO A 356 -16.21 -1.35 -0.09
CA PRO A 356 -16.84 -1.49 -1.40
C PRO A 356 -18.01 -0.52 -1.60
N MET A 357 -18.79 -0.27 -0.54
CA MET A 357 -19.86 0.73 -0.55
C MET A 357 -19.35 2.16 -0.72
N THR A 358 -18.22 2.52 -0.12
CA THR A 358 -17.62 3.86 -0.27
C THR A 358 -17.22 4.12 -1.72
N VAL A 359 -16.72 3.11 -2.43
CA VAL A 359 -16.41 3.21 -3.86
C VAL A 359 -17.67 3.37 -4.69
N VAL A 360 -18.70 2.58 -4.41
CA VAL A 360 -20.00 2.66 -5.10
C VAL A 360 -20.66 4.02 -4.89
N TRP A 361 -20.69 4.53 -3.66
CA TRP A 361 -21.25 5.86 -3.35
C TRP A 361 -20.45 6.98 -4.00
N LEU A 362 -19.12 6.93 -3.95
CA LEU A 362 -18.28 7.93 -4.60
C LEU A 362 -18.49 7.92 -6.12
N ALA A 363 -18.59 6.74 -6.73
CA ALA A 363 -18.88 6.60 -8.16
C ALA A 363 -20.30 7.09 -8.52
N LEU A 364 -21.31 6.76 -7.70
CA LEU A 364 -22.68 7.23 -7.88
C LEU A 364 -22.76 8.75 -7.77
N ILE A 365 -22.16 9.35 -6.74
CA ILE A 365 -22.16 10.80 -6.52
C ILE A 365 -21.45 11.51 -7.69
N THR A 366 -20.27 11.04 -8.06
CA THR A 366 -19.51 11.60 -9.20
C THR A 366 -20.32 11.50 -10.49
N GLY A 367 -20.92 10.34 -10.76
CA GLY A 367 -21.77 10.12 -11.93
C GLY A 367 -23.02 11.00 -11.95
N VAL A 368 -23.69 11.18 -10.81
CA VAL A 368 -24.84 12.09 -10.69
C VAL A 368 -24.42 13.53 -10.97
N VAL A 369 -23.29 13.99 -10.41
CA VAL A 369 -22.78 15.34 -10.65
C VAL A 369 -22.42 15.55 -12.13
N GLU A 370 -21.80 14.57 -12.78
CA GLU A 370 -21.51 14.63 -14.21
C GLU A 370 -22.78 14.67 -15.08
N ILE A 371 -23.81 13.90 -14.72
CA ILE A 371 -25.12 13.90 -15.39
C ILE A 371 -25.80 15.26 -15.24
N VAL A 372 -25.77 15.85 -14.04
CA VAL A 372 -26.33 17.19 -13.78
C VAL A 372 -25.60 18.25 -14.62
N LEU A 373 -24.26 18.24 -14.64
CA LEU A 373 -23.47 19.15 -15.48
C LEU A 373 -23.83 19.02 -16.97
N LEU A 374 -24.08 17.81 -17.45
CA LEU A 374 -24.48 17.56 -18.84
C LEU A 374 -25.90 18.05 -19.16
N ILE A 375 -26.85 17.88 -18.25
CA ILE A 375 -28.23 18.38 -18.40
C ILE A 375 -28.23 19.91 -18.44
N VAL A 376 -27.50 20.54 -17.52
CA VAL A 376 -27.38 22.01 -17.42
C VAL A 376 -26.69 22.58 -18.67
N ALA A 377 -25.60 21.98 -19.14
CA ALA A 377 -24.91 22.43 -20.35
C ALA A 377 -25.77 22.32 -21.62
N ARG A 378 -26.59 21.26 -21.75
CA ARG A 378 -27.49 21.09 -22.90
C ARG A 378 -28.59 22.15 -22.94
N SER A 379 -29.07 22.58 -21.78
CA SER A 379 -30.10 23.62 -21.72
C SER A 379 -29.58 24.99 -22.16
N GLY A 380 -28.31 25.31 -21.87
CA GLY A 380 -27.68 26.55 -22.36
C GLY A 380 -27.47 26.59 -23.87
N ASN A 381 -27.17 25.44 -24.50
CA ASN A 381 -27.02 25.34 -25.96
C ASN A 381 -28.33 25.43 -26.75
N ASN A 382 -29.49 25.30 -26.10
CA ASN A 382 -30.81 25.30 -26.73
C ASN A 382 -31.55 26.65 -26.61
N SER A 383 -30.95 27.68 -26.02
CA SER A 383 -31.52 29.03 -26.03
C SER A 383 -31.49 29.58 -27.46
N PRO A 384 -32.65 29.92 -28.07
CA PRO A 384 -32.69 30.43 -29.43
C PRO A 384 -31.88 31.72 -29.52
N ALA A 385 -30.92 31.75 -30.45
CA ALA A 385 -30.40 33.01 -30.95
C ALA A 385 -31.59 33.83 -31.47
N GLU A 386 -31.69 35.03 -30.94
CA GLU A 386 -32.57 36.13 -31.31
C GLU A 386 -32.96 36.11 -32.80
N SER A 387 -34.27 36.00 -33.03
CA SER A 387 -34.91 36.01 -34.34
C SER A 387 -34.57 37.27 -35.13
N ALA A 388 -33.79 37.12 -36.20
CA ALA A 388 -33.64 38.15 -37.23
C ALA A 388 -35.01 38.39 -37.91
N PRO A 389 -35.47 39.65 -38.06
CA PRO A 389 -36.73 39.92 -38.74
C PRO A 389 -36.57 39.66 -40.24
N ILE A 390 -37.53 38.91 -40.80
CA ILE A 390 -37.68 38.68 -42.23
C ILE A 390 -38.15 40.00 -42.86
N GLU A 391 -37.28 40.66 -43.61
CA GLU A 391 -37.65 41.78 -44.46
C GLU A 391 -38.25 41.20 -45.76
N VAL A 392 -39.58 41.23 -45.85
CA VAL A 392 -40.32 40.94 -47.09
C VAL A 392 -40.41 42.24 -47.87
N LYS A 393 -39.98 42.15 -49.13
CA LYS A 393 -39.86 43.20 -50.14
C LYS A 393 -41.17 43.92 -50.47
#